data_AF-A0A0D2M8J1-F1
#
_entry.id   AF-A0A0D2M8J1-F1
#
_cell.length_a   1.000
_cell.length_b   1.000
_cell.length_c   1.000
_cell.angle_alpha   90.00
_cell.angle_beta   90.00
_cell.angle_gamma   90.00
#
_symmetry.space_group_name_H-M   'P 1'
#
loop_
_entity.id
_entity.type
_entity.pdbx_description
1 polymer ?
#
loop_
_entity_poly.entity_id
_entity_poly.type
_entity_poly.pdbx_seq_one_letter_code
_entity_poly.pdbx_strand_id
1 'polypeptide(L)' 'MSASLYLISVTPWFLLPLSWFIAGTAFTGFFVIGHDAGHRSFSDNKLLEDVVGTLAFMPLLYPFEPWRIKHNQHHAQTNK' A
#
# COMPACT_ATOMS: atom_id res chain seq x y z
N MET A 1 -7.95 -2.74 7.22
CA MET A 1 -7.02 -3.31 8.21
C MET A 1 -7.73 -4.10 9.31
N SER A 2 -8.65 -3.50 10.08
CA SER A 2 -9.30 -4.20 11.22
C SER A 2 -10.04 -5.48 10.82
N ALA A 3 -10.74 -5.49 9.68
CA ALA A 3 -11.39 -6.70 9.16
C ALA A 3 -10.40 -7.81 8.79
N SER A 4 -9.28 -7.47 8.16
CA SER A 4 -8.22 -8.42 7.79
C SER A 4 -7.53 -9.02 9.03
N LEU A 5 -7.24 -8.19 10.04
CA LEU A 5 -6.67 -8.65 11.30
C LEU A 5 -7.65 -9.51 12.10
N TYR A 6 -8.93 -9.12 12.13
CA TYR A 6 -9.97 -9.91 12.76
C TYR A 6 -10.13 -11.27 12.08
N LEU A 7 -10.19 -11.31 10.73
CA LEU A 7 -10.24 -12.54 9.95
C LEU A 7 -9.09 -13.48 10.35
N ILE A 8 -7.86 -12.99 10.38
CA ILE A 8 -6.70 -13.79 10.79
C ILE A 8 -6.86 -14.29 12.23
N SER A 9 -7.32 -13.45 13.16
CA SER A 9 -7.42 -13.78 14.59
C SER A 9 -8.43 -14.89 14.92
N VAL A 10 -9.46 -15.07 14.09
CA VAL A 10 -10.51 -16.08 14.32
C VAL A 10 -10.38 -17.30 13.40
N THR A 11 -9.46 -17.27 12.44
CA THR A 11 -9.27 -18.36 11.48
C THR A 11 -8.56 -19.55 12.12
N PRO A 12 -9.09 -20.79 12.01
CA PRO A 12 -8.38 -22.00 12.43
C PRO A 12 -7.02 -22.13 11.73
N TRP A 13 -6.01 -22.67 12.41
CA TRP A 13 -4.62 -22.66 11.92
C TRP A 13 -4.44 -23.24 10.51
N PHE A 14 -5.22 -24.26 10.14
CA PHE A 14 -5.16 -24.92 8.83
C PHE A 14 -5.77 -24.10 7.66
N LEU A 15 -6.54 -23.05 7.97
CA LEU A 15 -7.09 -22.10 7.00
C LEU A 15 -6.32 -20.77 6.96
N LEU A 16 -5.32 -20.58 7.83
CA LEU A 16 -4.52 -19.36 7.86
C LEU A 16 -3.94 -18.96 6.49
N PRO A 17 -3.44 -19.88 5.64
CA PRO A 17 -2.94 -19.49 4.32
C PRO A 17 -3.98 -18.77 3.46
N LEU A 18 -5.26 -19.18 3.52
CA LEU A 18 -6.34 -18.52 2.79
C LEU A 18 -6.63 -17.13 3.37
N SER A 19 -6.68 -17.02 4.69
CA SER A 19 -6.89 -15.72 5.37
C SER A 19 -5.72 -14.76 5.14
N TRP A 20 -4.48 -15.25 5.06
CA TRP A 20 -3.32 -14.44 4.67
C TRP A 20 -3.41 -13.96 3.23
N PHE A 21 -3.88 -14.80 2.31
CA PHE A 21 -4.08 -14.39 0.93
C PHE A 21 -5.10 -13.24 0.84
N ILE A 22 -6.26 -13.39 1.48
CA ILE A 22 -7.31 -12.36 1.51
C ILE A 22 -6.80 -11.08 2.18
N ALA A 23 -6.15 -11.20 3.33
CA ALA A 23 -5.57 -10.05 4.03
C ALA A 23 -4.50 -9.37 3.19
N GLY A 24 -3.61 -10.14 2.57
CA GLY A 24 -2.56 -9.68 1.67
C GLY A 24 -3.13 -8.88 0.51
N THR A 25 -4.18 -9.37 -0.16
CA THR A 25 -4.86 -8.63 -1.24
C THR A 25 -5.40 -7.28 -0.75
N ALA A 26 -6.01 -7.24 0.43
CA ALA A 26 -6.48 -5.97 1.01
C ALA A 26 -5.34 -4.97 1.27
N PHE A 27 -4.20 -5.45 1.80
CA PHE A 27 -3.00 -4.61 1.99
C PHE A 27 -2.36 -4.17 0.67
N THR A 28 -2.35 -5.02 -0.36
CA THR A 28 -1.93 -4.63 -1.70
C THR A 28 -2.80 -3.49 -2.25
N GLY A 29 -4.11 -3.47 -1.97
CA GLY A 29 -4.98 -2.36 -2.34
C GLY A 29 -4.52 -1.00 -1.78
N PHE A 30 -4.12 -0.96 -0.51
CA PHE A 30 -3.52 0.24 0.10
C PHE A 30 -2.21 0.65 -0.58
N PHE A 31 -1.37 -0.33 -0.91
CA PHE A 31 -0.12 -0.08 -1.63
C PHE A 31 -0.37 0.55 -3.00
N VAL A 32 -1.35 0.04 -3.77
CA VAL A 32 -1.70 0.58 -5.09
C VAL A 32 -2.16 2.04 -4.99
N ILE A 33 -3.01 2.36 -4.00
CA ILE A 33 -3.45 3.76 -3.79
C ILE A 33 -2.25 4.66 -3.52
N GLY A 34 -1.38 4.28 -2.57
CA GLY A 34 -0.21 5.10 -2.30
C GLY A 34 0.79 5.13 -3.46
N HIS A 35 0.89 4.06 -4.23
CA HIS A 35 1.74 4.01 -5.43
C HIS A 35 1.31 5.04 -6.48
N ASP A 36 0.02 5.08 -6.79
CA ASP A 36 -0.55 6.00 -7.77
C ASP A 36 -0.47 7.46 -7.27
N ALA A 37 -0.64 7.68 -5.96
CA ALA A 37 -0.38 8.98 -5.35
C ALA A 37 1.11 9.40 -5.47
N GLY A 38 2.04 8.44 -5.36
CA GLY A 38 3.47 8.63 -5.59
C GLY A 38 3.79 9.11 -7.01
N HIS A 39 2.99 8.68 -7.98
CA HIS A 39 3.04 9.11 -9.38
C HIS A 39 2.24 10.38 -9.69
N ARG A 40 1.61 11.00 -8.68
CA ARG A 40 0.79 12.21 -8.84
C ARG A 40 -0.42 12.00 -9.77
N SER A 41 -1.07 10.84 -9.66
CA SER A 41 -2.11 10.41 -10.60
C SER A 41 -3.54 10.84 -10.24
N PHE A 42 -3.80 11.33 -9.04
CA PHE A 42 -5.15 11.67 -8.57
C PHE A 42 -5.47 13.16 -8.66
N SER A 43 -4.48 14.04 -8.47
CA SER A 43 -4.65 15.50 -8.40
C SER A 43 -3.37 16.27 -8.74
N ASP A 44 -3.53 17.46 -9.30
CA ASP A 44 -2.42 18.40 -9.52
C ASP A 44 -1.82 18.95 -8.20
N ASN A 45 -2.52 18.82 -7.08
CA ASN A 45 -2.03 19.28 -5.78
C ASN A 45 -1.08 18.26 -5.15
N LYS A 46 0.23 18.54 -5.23
CA LYS A 46 1.29 17.69 -4.66
C LYS A 46 1.17 17.43 -3.16
N LEU A 47 0.67 18.39 -2.38
CA LEU A 47 0.48 18.19 -0.95
C LEU A 47 -0.64 17.18 -0.68
N LEU A 48 -1.73 17.27 -1.44
CA LEU A 48 -2.85 16.33 -1.33
C LEU A 48 -2.37 14.91 -1.65
N GLU A 49 -1.60 14.75 -2.73
CA GLU A 49 -1.01 13.47 -3.11
C GLU A 49 -0.08 12.90 -2.03
N ASP A 50 0.75 13.76 -1.41
CA ASP A 50 1.66 13.32 -0.33
C ASP A 50 0.91 12.89 0.92
N VAL A 51 -0.18 13.57 1.25
CA VAL A 51 -1.09 13.18 2.34
C VAL A 51 -1.77 11.86 2.01
N VAL A 52 -2.36 11.71 0.81
CA VAL A 52 -3.03 10.47 0.40
C VAL A 52 -2.06 9.29 0.43
N GLY A 53 -0.87 9.44 -0.16
CA GLY A 53 0.16 8.41 -0.17
C GLY A 53 0.61 8.01 1.24
N THR A 54 0.86 9.00 2.11
CA THR A 54 1.26 8.75 3.51
C THR A 54 0.15 8.03 4.29
N LEU A 55 -1.10 8.47 4.16
CA LEU A 55 -2.26 7.84 4.81
C LEU A 55 -2.46 6.40 4.32
N ALA A 56 -2.31 6.15 3.02
CA ALA A 56 -2.47 4.82 2.43
C ALA A 56 -1.35 3.86 2.84
N PHE A 57 -0.13 4.35 3.06
CA PHE A 57 1.02 3.53 3.47
C PHE A 57 1.08 3.28 4.98
N MET A 58 0.43 4.09 5.82
CA MET A 58 0.42 3.89 7.27
C MET A 58 -0.01 2.47 7.71
N PRO A 59 -1.11 1.89 7.19
CA PRO A 59 -1.50 0.51 7.49
C PRO A 59 -0.47 -0.56 7.10
N LEU A 60 0.44 -0.24 6.18
CA LEU A 60 1.50 -1.13 5.71
C LEU A 60 2.74 -1.10 6.61
N LEU A 61 2.77 -0.20 7.61
CA LEU A 61 3.94 0.07 8.47
C LEU A 61 5.20 0.36 7.64
N TYR A 62 5.02 1.01 6.49
CA TYR A 62 6.07 1.24 5.53
C TYR A 62 6.09 2.73 5.14
N PRO A 63 7.23 3.43 5.21
CA PRO A 63 7.24 4.88 5.06
C PRO A 63 7.09 5.25 3.57
N PHE A 64 6.05 6.04 3.27
CA PHE A 64 5.72 6.48 1.91
C PHE A 64 6.84 7.26 1.25
N GLU A 65 7.40 8.26 1.93
CA GLU A 65 8.34 9.20 1.33
C GLU A 65 9.66 8.54 0.85
N PRO A 66 10.35 7.72 1.66
CA PRO A 66 11.51 6.96 1.18
C PRO A 66 11.17 5.99 0.05
N TRP A 67 9.99 5.36 0.09
CA TRP A 67 9.53 4.48 -0.97
C TRP A 67 9.33 5.25 -2.28
N ARG A 68 8.63 6.38 -2.25
CA ARG A 68 8.36 7.23 -3.41
C ARG A 68 9.66 7.65 -4.11
N ILE A 69 10.68 8.06 -3.34
CA ILE A 69 11.99 8.46 -3.89
C ILE A 69 12.65 7.28 -4.62
N LYS A 70 12.74 6.11 -3.97
CA LYS A 70 13.34 4.92 -4.58
C LYS A 70 12.55 4.40 -5.77
N HIS A 71 11.23 4.47 -5.70
CA HIS A 71 10.34 4.06 -6.78
C HIS A 71 10.49 4.95 -8.00
N ASN A 72 10.59 6.26 -7.81
CA ASN A 72 10.86 7.20 -8.91
C ASN A 72 12.24 6.95 -9.54
N GLN A 73 13.26 6.59 -8.74
CA GLN A 73 14.57 6.18 -9.26
C GLN A 73 14.48 4.87 -10.07
N HIS A 74 13.68 3.90 -9.61
CA HIS A 74 13.40 2.67 -10.36
C HIS A 74 12.76 2.98 -11.73
N HIS A 75 11.75 3.84 -11.78
CA HIS A 75 11.11 4.27 -13.04
C HIS A 75 11.99 5.18 -13.92
N ALA A 76 13.05 5.79 -13.38
CA ALA A 76 14.04 6.48 -14.23
C ALA A 76 14.93 5.51 -15.01
N GLN A 77 15.09 4.26 -14.51
CA GLN A 77 15.97 3.23 -15.08
C GLN A 77 15.20 2.07 -15.73
N THR A 78 13.91 1.95 -15.44
CA THR A 78 12.99 0.93 -15.96
C THR A 78 11.71 1.61 -16.44
N ASN A 79 10.97 1.04 -17.38
CA ASN A 79 9.79 1.67 -17.97
C ASN A 79 10.08 2.99 -18.71
N LYS A 80 11.14 2.99 -19.55
CA LYS A 80 11.29 3.98 -20.62
C LYS A 80 10.41 3.65 -21.81
#